data_AF-A0A098KXA7-F1
#
_entry.id   AF-A0A098KXA7-F1
#
_cell.length_a   1.000
_cell.length_b   1.000
_cell.length_c   1.000
_cell.angle_alpha   90.00
_cell.angle_beta   90.00
_cell.angle_gamma   90.00
#
_symmetry.space_group_name_H-M   'P 1'
#
loop_
_entity.id
_entity.type
_entity.pdbx_description
1 polymer ?
#
loop_
_entity_poly.entity_id
_entity_poly.type
_entity_poly.pdbx_seq_one_letter_code
_entity_poly.pdbx_strand_id
1 'polypeptide(L)'
;MMPTEAAAGAWVLVLVLWGAVVGGQNITARIGEPLVLSCKGAPKKPPQQLEWKLNTGRTEAWKVLSPQGGPWDSVARILPNGSLLLPAIGIVDEGTFRCRAINKRGKEIKSHYRVRVYEIPGKPEIVDPAPELTAGVPSKVGTCVSEGGYPAGTLSWHLDGKPLIPDGKGIIVKEETRRHPETGLFTLQSELTVTPAPGGAAHPTFSCGFSLGLPRHRPLNTAPIQPRVREPVPPEGIQLLVEPEGGIVAPGGKVTLTCVIPDQPPLQIHWIKDGTPLPLASSPVLLLPEVGHKDEGIYSCVATHPSHGPQESPPVSISTSETGEEGPAAGSVGGSGLGMLALALGILGGLGIATLLIGAILWRKRQSRGEERKAPENPQDEEERAELNQSEDADAAENGAGGP
;
A
#
# COMPACT_ATOMS: atom_id res chain seq x y z
N MET A 1 59.31 -64.80 -1.87
CA MET A 1 58.38 -64.41 -0.80
C MET A 1 57.07 -63.98 -1.41
N MET A 2 55.99 -64.74 -1.14
CA MET A 2 54.63 -64.35 -0.70
C MET A 2 54.10 -62.90 -0.93
N PRO A 3 52.76 -62.72 -1.00
CA PRO A 3 52.01 -62.08 -2.10
C PRO A 3 51.19 -60.84 -1.65
N THR A 4 50.47 -60.18 -2.55
CA THR A 4 49.34 -59.25 -2.22
C THR A 4 48.28 -59.37 -3.32
N GLU A 5 47.23 -60.15 -3.07
CA GLU A 5 45.88 -59.72 -2.63
C GLU A 5 45.06 -59.02 -3.72
N ALA A 6 44.20 -59.79 -4.38
CA ALA A 6 43.11 -59.30 -5.21
C ALA A 6 41.88 -59.02 -4.31
N ALA A 7 41.57 -57.74 -4.09
CA ALA A 7 40.39 -57.31 -3.37
C ALA A 7 39.13 -57.55 -4.22
N ALA A 8 38.29 -58.51 -3.83
CA ALA A 8 36.96 -58.69 -4.38
C ALA A 8 36.02 -57.63 -3.79
N GLY A 9 35.67 -56.62 -4.59
CA GLY A 9 34.67 -55.61 -4.22
C GLY A 9 33.27 -56.22 -4.21
N ALA A 10 32.71 -56.44 -3.02
CA ALA A 10 31.31 -56.80 -2.83
C ALA A 10 30.43 -55.54 -2.99
N TRP A 11 29.66 -55.48 -4.08
CA TRP A 11 28.65 -54.45 -4.29
C TRP A 11 27.42 -54.76 -3.43
N VAL A 12 27.28 -54.08 -2.30
CA VAL A 12 26.03 -54.09 -1.52
C VAL A 12 25.04 -53.15 -2.21
N LEU A 13 24.12 -53.72 -2.98
CA LEU A 13 22.94 -53.03 -3.49
C LEU A 13 22.02 -52.69 -2.31
N VAL A 14 22.15 -51.47 -1.78
CA VAL A 14 21.15 -50.90 -0.87
C VAL A 14 19.92 -50.58 -1.70
N LEU A 15 18.98 -51.52 -1.76
CA LEU A 15 17.63 -51.27 -2.25
C LEU A 15 16.95 -50.31 -1.28
N VAL A 16 17.07 -49.00 -1.57
CA VAL A 16 16.23 -47.98 -0.95
C VAL A 16 14.80 -48.29 -1.40
N LEU A 17 14.03 -48.91 -0.51
CA LEU A 17 12.58 -49.02 -0.67
C LEU A 17 12.02 -47.59 -0.71
N TRP A 18 11.88 -47.06 -1.92
CA TRP A 18 10.96 -45.96 -2.18
C TRP A 18 9.57 -46.48 -1.88
N GLY A 19 9.17 -46.40 -0.61
CA GLY A 19 7.77 -46.48 -0.24
C GLY A 19 7.08 -45.36 -0.99
N ALA A 20 6.41 -45.69 -2.10
CA ALA A 20 5.57 -44.75 -2.81
C ALA A 20 4.55 -44.21 -1.81
N VAL A 21 4.76 -42.97 -1.34
CA VAL A 21 3.76 -42.21 -0.64
C VAL A 21 2.63 -42.04 -1.64
N VAL A 22 1.59 -42.87 -1.53
CA VAL A 22 0.37 -42.72 -2.31
C VAL A 22 -0.25 -41.40 -1.87
N GLY A 23 0.04 -40.34 -2.63
CA GLY A 23 -0.45 -38.99 -2.38
C GLY A 23 -1.98 -39.00 -2.29
N GLY A 24 -2.51 -38.56 -1.14
CA GLY A 24 -3.96 -38.41 -0.97
C GLY A 24 -4.49 -37.34 -1.93
N GLN A 25 -5.65 -37.60 -2.53
CA GLN A 25 -6.31 -36.65 -3.43
C GLN A 25 -6.95 -35.52 -2.61
N ASN A 26 -6.58 -34.27 -2.86
CA ASN A 26 -7.19 -33.10 -2.21
C ASN A 26 -8.55 -32.81 -2.83
N ILE A 27 -9.59 -32.72 -2.00
CA ILE A 27 -10.97 -32.44 -2.40
C ILE A 27 -11.44 -31.20 -1.65
N THR A 28 -11.98 -30.23 -2.38
CA THR A 28 -12.64 -29.05 -1.83
C THR A 28 -14.13 -29.13 -2.12
N ALA A 29 -14.97 -28.91 -1.11
CA ALA A 29 -16.42 -28.95 -1.26
C ALA A 29 -17.05 -27.71 -0.60
N ARG A 30 -18.17 -27.24 -1.14
CA ARG A 30 -18.91 -26.13 -0.54
C ARG A 30 -19.71 -26.63 0.66
N ILE A 31 -19.78 -25.85 1.73
CA ILE A 31 -20.57 -26.17 2.92
C ILE A 31 -22.05 -26.34 2.53
N GLY A 32 -22.71 -27.34 3.10
CA GLY A 32 -24.12 -27.67 2.87
C GLY A 32 -24.39 -28.48 1.60
N GLU A 33 -23.48 -28.51 0.63
CA GLU A 33 -23.63 -29.28 -0.61
C GLU A 33 -23.30 -30.77 -0.41
N PRO A 34 -23.88 -31.66 -1.23
CA PRO A 34 -23.57 -33.09 -1.18
C PRO A 34 -22.18 -33.39 -1.75
N LEU A 35 -21.42 -34.23 -1.04
CA LEU A 35 -20.11 -34.71 -1.51
C LEU A 35 -20.11 -36.22 -1.71
N VAL A 36 -19.63 -36.69 -2.87
CA VAL A 36 -19.45 -38.11 -3.16
C VAL A 36 -17.97 -38.44 -3.37
N LEU A 37 -17.44 -39.34 -2.54
CA LEU A 37 -16.08 -39.86 -2.66
C LEU A 37 -16.12 -41.25 -3.26
N SER A 38 -15.47 -41.43 -4.41
CA SER A 38 -15.43 -42.72 -5.09
C SER A 38 -14.55 -43.73 -4.34
N CYS A 39 -14.99 -44.99 -4.23
CA CYS A 39 -14.10 -46.06 -3.80
C CYS A 39 -13.50 -46.75 -5.03
N LYS A 40 -12.28 -46.38 -5.41
CA LYS A 40 -11.59 -46.97 -6.57
C LYS A 40 -11.41 -48.47 -6.35
N GLY A 41 -11.87 -49.27 -7.31
CA GLY A 41 -11.77 -50.74 -7.26
C GLY A 41 -12.97 -51.47 -6.69
N ALA A 42 -13.95 -50.78 -6.11
CA ALA A 42 -15.18 -51.41 -5.60
C ALA A 42 -16.01 -52.03 -6.75
N PRO A 43 -16.49 -53.28 -6.62
CA PRO A 43 -17.45 -53.85 -7.55
C PRO A 43 -18.75 -53.05 -7.57
N LYS A 44 -19.29 -52.75 -8.78
CA LYS A 44 -20.54 -51.96 -8.92
C LYS A 44 -21.81 -52.66 -8.40
N LYS A 45 -21.75 -53.95 -8.06
CA LYS A 45 -22.88 -54.77 -7.56
C LYS A 45 -22.42 -55.59 -6.34
N PRO A 46 -23.29 -55.80 -5.33
CA PRO A 46 -22.99 -56.68 -4.21
C PRO A 46 -22.83 -58.16 -4.65
N PRO A 47 -22.06 -58.99 -3.91
CA PRO A 47 -21.35 -58.66 -2.67
C PRO A 47 -20.10 -57.81 -2.91
N GLN A 48 -19.96 -56.74 -2.12
CA GLN A 48 -18.82 -55.81 -2.17
C GLN A 48 -17.92 -56.06 -0.98
N GLN A 49 -16.64 -56.33 -1.21
CA GLN A 49 -15.64 -56.40 -0.16
C GLN A 49 -14.88 -55.08 -0.11
N LEU A 50 -15.41 -54.13 0.65
CA LEU A 50 -14.83 -52.81 0.86
C LEU A 50 -14.96 -52.35 2.31
N GLU A 51 -14.12 -51.40 2.70
CA GLU A 51 -14.07 -50.80 4.02
C GLU A 51 -13.78 -49.30 3.89
N TRP A 52 -14.66 -48.47 4.45
CA TRP A 52 -14.44 -47.03 4.59
C TRP A 52 -14.00 -46.71 6.01
N LYS A 53 -12.99 -45.85 6.14
CA LYS A 53 -12.58 -45.23 7.40
C LYS A 53 -12.42 -43.73 7.23
N LEU A 54 -12.82 -42.96 8.24
CA LEU A 54 -12.68 -41.51 8.27
C LEU A 54 -12.08 -41.02 9.58
N ASN A 55 -11.39 -39.89 9.52
CA ASN A 55 -10.88 -39.15 10.66
C ASN A 55 -11.14 -37.67 10.38
N THR A 56 -12.17 -37.12 11.03
CA THR A 56 -12.68 -35.76 10.86
C THR A 56 -12.85 -35.08 12.21
N GLY A 57 -13.23 -33.80 12.22
CA GLY A 57 -13.55 -33.07 13.46
C GLY A 57 -14.71 -33.65 14.28
N ARG A 58 -15.52 -34.57 13.72
CA ARG A 58 -16.56 -35.32 14.45
C ARG A 58 -16.04 -36.55 15.19
N THR A 59 -14.82 -36.99 14.91
CA THR A 59 -14.27 -38.25 15.41
C THR A 59 -12.98 -38.01 16.18
N GLU A 60 -12.84 -38.60 17.37
CA GLU A 60 -11.60 -38.52 18.15
C GLU A 60 -10.45 -39.32 17.51
N ALA A 61 -10.77 -40.34 16.72
CA ALA A 61 -9.84 -41.21 16.02
C ALA A 61 -10.46 -41.81 14.75
N TRP A 62 -9.72 -42.66 14.03
CA TRP A 62 -10.22 -43.34 12.84
C TRP A 62 -11.48 -44.17 13.12
N LYS A 63 -12.59 -43.80 12.48
CA LYS A 63 -13.87 -44.52 12.56
C LYS A 63 -14.10 -45.35 11.30
N VAL A 64 -14.42 -46.64 11.47
CA VAL A 64 -14.87 -47.53 10.39
C VAL A 64 -16.38 -47.38 10.19
N LEU A 65 -16.82 -47.28 8.94
CA LEU A 65 -18.23 -47.21 8.57
C LEU A 65 -18.79 -48.60 8.23
N SER A 66 -19.99 -48.90 8.73
CA SER A 66 -20.71 -50.15 8.46
C SER A 66 -21.57 -50.04 7.20
N PRO A 67 -21.54 -51.03 6.28
CA PRO A 67 -22.40 -51.04 5.09
C PRO A 67 -23.89 -51.29 5.40
N GLN A 68 -24.20 -51.95 6.52
CA GLN A 68 -25.59 -52.28 6.92
C GLN A 68 -26.30 -51.12 7.64
N GLY A 69 -25.72 -49.92 7.59
CA GLY A 69 -26.22 -48.73 8.28
C GLY A 69 -25.68 -48.60 9.70
N GLY A 70 -25.95 -47.45 10.31
CA GLY A 70 -25.54 -47.12 11.66
C GLY A 70 -25.82 -45.66 12.04
N PRO A 71 -25.37 -45.22 13.24
CA PRO A 71 -25.60 -43.86 13.73
C PRO A 71 -25.07 -42.75 12.80
N TRP A 72 -24.16 -43.10 11.89
CA TRP A 72 -23.52 -42.19 10.96
C TRP A 72 -24.29 -42.00 9.65
N ASP A 73 -25.38 -42.73 9.39
CA ASP A 73 -26.08 -42.68 8.09
C ASP A 73 -26.67 -41.31 7.74
N SER A 74 -26.98 -40.50 8.74
CA SER A 74 -27.41 -39.10 8.56
C SER A 74 -26.26 -38.16 8.15
N VAL A 75 -25.01 -38.53 8.46
CA VAL A 75 -23.80 -37.73 8.19
C VAL A 75 -23.08 -38.24 6.94
N ALA A 76 -22.86 -39.56 6.85
CA ALA A 76 -22.15 -40.20 5.76
C ALA A 76 -22.65 -41.64 5.57
N ARG A 77 -23.01 -42.00 4.35
CA ARG A 77 -23.52 -43.34 4.01
C ARG A 77 -22.84 -43.94 2.78
N ILE A 78 -22.68 -45.26 2.78
CA ILE A 78 -22.09 -46.00 1.67
C ILE A 78 -23.17 -46.28 0.63
N LEU A 79 -22.94 -45.84 -0.61
CA LEU A 79 -23.84 -46.04 -1.75
C LEU A 79 -23.74 -47.46 -2.30
N PRO A 80 -24.75 -47.94 -3.07
CA PRO A 80 -24.73 -49.27 -3.69
C PRO A 80 -23.57 -49.53 -4.64
N ASN A 81 -22.87 -48.49 -5.12
CA ASN A 81 -21.68 -48.61 -5.96
C ASN A 81 -20.36 -48.58 -5.16
N GLY A 82 -20.43 -48.55 -3.83
CA GLY A 82 -19.31 -48.52 -2.90
C GLY A 82 -18.74 -47.13 -2.60
N SER A 83 -19.27 -46.08 -3.23
CA SER A 83 -18.85 -44.69 -2.96
C SER A 83 -19.41 -44.21 -1.63
N LEU A 84 -18.73 -43.26 -0.99
CA LEU A 84 -19.22 -42.61 0.23
C LEU A 84 -19.96 -41.32 -0.13
N LEU A 85 -21.19 -41.17 0.32
CA LEU A 85 -22.00 -39.95 0.19
C LEU A 85 -22.09 -39.24 1.54
N LEU A 86 -21.71 -37.97 1.56
CA LEU A 86 -22.03 -37.02 2.62
C LEU A 86 -23.16 -36.12 2.09
N PRO A 87 -24.41 -36.22 2.60
CA PRO A 87 -25.54 -35.48 2.05
C PRO A 87 -25.41 -33.95 2.16
N ALA A 88 -24.83 -33.46 3.25
CA ALA A 88 -24.56 -32.05 3.49
C ALA A 88 -23.25 -31.94 4.26
N ILE A 89 -22.18 -31.51 3.59
CA ILE A 89 -20.86 -31.42 4.22
C ILE A 89 -20.70 -30.15 5.07
N GLY A 90 -20.17 -30.28 6.29
CA GLY A 90 -19.92 -29.14 7.18
C GLY A 90 -18.45 -28.94 7.52
N ILE A 91 -18.16 -27.89 8.30
CA ILE A 91 -16.82 -27.56 8.79
C ILE A 91 -16.19 -28.72 9.57
N VAL A 92 -16.97 -29.39 10.42
CA VAL A 92 -16.51 -30.52 11.24
C VAL A 92 -16.27 -31.80 10.43
N ASP A 93 -16.70 -31.84 9.17
CA ASP A 93 -16.51 -32.97 8.26
C ASP A 93 -15.18 -32.90 7.49
N GLU A 94 -14.44 -31.80 7.64
CA GLU A 94 -13.06 -31.73 7.16
C GLU A 94 -12.21 -32.83 7.79
N GLY A 95 -11.33 -33.41 6.98
CA GLY A 95 -10.45 -34.47 7.45
C GLY A 95 -10.00 -35.41 6.36
N THR A 96 -9.72 -36.64 6.76
CA THR A 96 -9.16 -37.66 5.87
C THR A 96 -10.10 -38.84 5.74
N PHE A 97 -10.37 -39.24 4.50
CA PHE A 97 -11.24 -40.37 4.17
C PHE A 97 -10.43 -41.42 3.40
N ARG A 98 -10.58 -42.69 3.80
CA ARG A 98 -9.87 -43.81 3.19
C ARG A 98 -10.84 -44.92 2.84
N CYS A 99 -10.76 -45.39 1.61
CA CYS A 99 -11.42 -46.63 1.19
C CYS A 99 -10.38 -47.70 0.90
N ARG A 100 -10.66 -48.92 1.35
CA ARG A 100 -9.98 -50.14 0.91
C ARG A 100 -11.01 -51.03 0.24
N ALA A 101 -10.81 -51.40 -1.03
CA ALA A 101 -11.68 -52.31 -1.75
C ALA A 101 -10.88 -53.43 -2.43
N ILE A 102 -11.46 -54.63 -2.46
CA ILE A 102 -10.95 -55.76 -3.23
C ILE A 102 -11.71 -55.82 -4.54
N ASN A 103 -10.99 -55.70 -5.66
CA ASN A 103 -11.62 -55.75 -6.98
C ASN A 103 -12.00 -57.19 -7.38
N LYS A 104 -12.70 -57.35 -8.51
CA LYS A 104 -13.09 -58.67 -9.03
C LYS A 104 -11.94 -59.65 -9.28
N ARG A 105 -10.69 -59.16 -9.39
CA ARG A 105 -9.47 -59.96 -9.58
C ARG A 105 -8.78 -60.29 -8.25
N GLY A 106 -9.41 -60.01 -7.11
CA GLY A 106 -8.82 -60.21 -5.79
C GLY A 106 -7.73 -59.20 -5.40
N LYS A 107 -7.47 -58.18 -6.24
CA LYS A 107 -6.46 -57.15 -5.95
C LYS A 107 -7.04 -56.06 -5.06
N GLU A 108 -6.35 -55.76 -3.97
CA GLU A 108 -6.65 -54.64 -3.08
C GLU A 108 -6.30 -53.30 -3.74
N ILE A 109 -7.24 -52.35 -3.67
CA ILE A 109 -7.08 -50.98 -4.15
C ILE A 109 -7.46 -50.04 -3.00
N LYS A 110 -6.59 -49.06 -2.76
CA LYS A 110 -6.76 -48.04 -1.72
C LYS A 110 -7.07 -46.69 -2.36
N SER A 111 -8.07 -46.01 -1.82
CA SER A 111 -8.40 -44.62 -2.14
C SER A 111 -8.17 -43.76 -0.91
N HIS A 112 -7.56 -42.59 -1.08
CA HIS A 112 -7.19 -41.70 0.01
C HIS A 112 -7.56 -40.26 -0.38
N TYR A 113 -8.39 -39.61 0.43
CA TYR A 113 -8.90 -38.27 0.19
C TYR A 113 -8.62 -37.37 1.39
N ARG A 114 -8.16 -36.15 1.13
CA ARG A 114 -8.09 -35.08 2.12
C ARG A 114 -9.12 -34.03 1.76
N VAL A 115 -10.17 -33.93 2.58
CA VAL A 115 -11.32 -33.09 2.31
C VAL A 115 -11.19 -31.78 3.09
N ARG A 116 -11.37 -30.66 2.39
CA ARG A 116 -11.50 -29.31 2.91
C ARG A 116 -12.84 -28.74 2.47
N VAL A 117 -13.41 -27.85 3.27
CA VAL A 117 -14.65 -27.18 2.92
C VAL A 117 -14.44 -25.68 2.74
N TYR A 118 -15.35 -25.04 2.02
CA TYR A 118 -15.37 -23.60 1.87
C TYR A 118 -16.80 -23.05 1.84
N GLU A 119 -16.95 -21.79 2.21
CA GLU A 119 -18.13 -20.98 1.95
C GLU A 119 -17.68 -19.63 1.41
N ILE A 120 -18.35 -19.17 0.35
CA ILE A 120 -18.05 -17.89 -0.28
C ILE A 120 -18.93 -16.85 0.42
N PRO A 121 -18.35 -15.78 1.00
CA PRO A 121 -19.13 -14.75 1.67
C PRO A 121 -19.98 -13.96 0.67
N GLY A 122 -20.85 -13.11 1.20
CA GLY A 122 -21.51 -12.07 0.41
C GLY A 122 -20.49 -11.11 -0.24
N LYS A 123 -20.98 -10.27 -1.16
CA LYS A 123 -20.16 -9.19 -1.73
C LYS A 123 -19.70 -8.28 -0.57
N PRO A 124 -18.39 -7.99 -0.45
CA PRO A 124 -17.91 -7.11 0.60
C PRO A 124 -18.44 -5.68 0.40
N GLU A 125 -18.44 -4.91 1.47
CA GLU A 125 -18.91 -3.52 1.49
C GLU A 125 -17.93 -2.62 2.24
N ILE A 126 -17.83 -1.35 1.83
CA ILE A 126 -17.07 -0.34 2.57
C ILE A 126 -18.06 0.44 3.44
N VAL A 127 -17.98 0.25 4.75
CA VAL A 127 -18.77 0.98 5.75
C VAL A 127 -18.03 2.25 6.19
N ASP A 128 -18.80 3.26 6.58
CA ASP A 128 -18.32 4.58 6.99
C ASP A 128 -17.30 5.21 6.01
N PRO A 129 -17.60 5.29 4.70
CA PRO A 129 -16.68 5.89 3.75
C PRO A 129 -16.57 7.41 3.98
N ALA A 130 -15.36 7.93 4.05
CA ALA A 130 -15.13 9.36 4.14
C ALA A 130 -15.52 10.04 2.82
N PRO A 131 -16.35 11.11 2.84
CA PRO A 131 -16.67 11.87 1.62
C PRO A 131 -15.48 12.74 1.19
N GLU A 132 -14.61 13.08 2.12
CA GLU A 132 -13.53 14.04 1.94
C GLU A 132 -12.29 13.66 2.76
N LEU A 133 -11.11 13.90 2.20
CA LEU A 133 -9.80 13.68 2.81
C LEU A 133 -8.98 14.97 2.73
N THR A 134 -8.03 15.16 3.65
CA THR A 134 -7.16 16.34 3.67
C THR A 134 -5.73 15.94 3.31
N ALA A 135 -5.11 16.64 2.35
CA ALA A 135 -3.72 16.37 2.00
C ALA A 135 -2.77 16.63 3.17
N GLY A 136 -1.76 15.77 3.32
CA GLY A 136 -0.79 15.82 4.42
C GLY A 136 -1.31 15.31 5.77
N VAL A 137 -2.61 15.01 5.90
CA VAL A 137 -3.21 14.57 7.18
C VAL A 137 -3.70 13.12 7.10
N PRO A 138 -3.28 12.24 8.03
CA PRO A 138 -3.80 10.87 8.11
C PRO A 138 -5.31 10.87 8.31
N SER A 139 -6.03 10.30 7.34
CA SER A 139 -7.50 10.30 7.28
C SER A 139 -8.02 8.89 7.06
N LYS A 140 -9.02 8.47 7.85
CA LYS A 140 -9.71 7.19 7.65
C LYS A 140 -10.53 7.25 6.37
N VAL A 141 -10.26 6.34 5.42
CA VAL A 141 -11.00 6.23 4.15
C VAL A 141 -12.33 5.50 4.36
N GLY A 142 -12.32 4.45 5.17
CA GLY A 142 -13.47 3.61 5.47
C GLY A 142 -13.04 2.26 6.03
N THR A 143 -14.02 1.42 6.35
CA THR A 143 -13.78 0.05 6.83
C THR A 143 -14.41 -0.95 5.85
N CYS A 144 -13.60 -1.82 5.26
CA CYS A 144 -14.10 -2.89 4.41
C CYS A 144 -14.55 -4.08 5.27
N VAL A 145 -15.75 -4.58 5.04
CA VAL A 145 -16.36 -5.69 5.80
C VAL A 145 -16.76 -6.82 4.86
N SER A 146 -16.42 -8.06 5.23
CA SER A 146 -16.87 -9.28 4.56
C SER A 146 -17.37 -10.28 5.58
N GLU A 147 -18.59 -10.81 5.38
CA GLU A 147 -19.27 -11.66 6.35
C GLU A 147 -19.66 -13.02 5.75
N GLY A 148 -19.54 -14.07 6.55
CA GLY A 148 -20.03 -15.41 6.22
C GLY A 148 -19.06 -16.25 5.38
N GLY A 149 -17.76 -15.94 5.40
CA GLY A 149 -16.75 -16.70 4.66
C GLY A 149 -16.19 -17.88 5.45
N TYR A 150 -15.81 -18.95 4.75
CA TYR A 150 -14.95 -20.01 5.31
C TYR A 150 -14.02 -20.58 4.23
N PRO A 151 -12.71 -20.76 4.50
CA PRO A 151 -11.96 -20.21 5.63
C PRO A 151 -11.96 -18.67 5.61
N ALA A 152 -11.28 -18.03 6.56
CA ALA A 152 -11.32 -16.57 6.75
C ALA A 152 -11.10 -15.76 5.46
N GLY A 153 -10.16 -16.15 4.60
CA GLY A 153 -9.81 -15.38 3.40
C GLY A 153 -8.98 -14.14 3.75
N THR A 154 -8.86 -13.21 2.81
CA THR A 154 -8.14 -11.93 3.00
C THR A 154 -8.89 -10.78 2.34
N LEU A 155 -8.74 -9.58 2.91
CA LEU A 155 -9.20 -8.32 2.33
C LEU A 155 -7.99 -7.55 1.76
N SER A 156 -8.15 -6.96 0.58
CA SER A 156 -7.11 -6.15 -0.05
C SER A 156 -7.68 -4.86 -0.62
N TRP A 157 -7.00 -3.75 -0.34
CA TRP A 157 -7.36 -2.44 -0.87
C TRP A 157 -6.72 -2.19 -2.23
N HIS A 158 -7.41 -1.43 -3.06
CA HIS A 158 -6.96 -1.00 -4.37
C HIS A 158 -7.19 0.50 -4.51
N LEU A 159 -6.23 1.19 -5.12
CA LEU A 159 -6.26 2.60 -5.49
C LEU A 159 -6.13 2.71 -7.01
N ASP A 160 -7.12 3.32 -7.66
CA ASP A 160 -7.18 3.50 -9.12
C ASP A 160 -6.97 2.18 -9.90
N GLY A 161 -7.57 1.11 -9.35
CA GLY A 161 -7.50 -0.25 -9.90
C GLY A 161 -6.22 -1.01 -9.58
N LYS A 162 -5.23 -0.41 -8.92
CA LYS A 162 -3.96 -1.05 -8.56
C LYS A 162 -3.97 -1.49 -7.08
N PRO A 163 -3.34 -2.62 -6.73
CA PRO A 163 -3.21 -3.05 -5.34
C PRO A 163 -2.51 -1.97 -4.49
N LEU A 164 -3.09 -1.64 -3.35
CA LEU A 164 -2.54 -0.69 -2.40
C LEU A 164 -1.74 -1.45 -1.35
N ILE A 165 -0.44 -1.16 -1.25
CA ILE A 165 0.48 -1.84 -0.33
C ILE A 165 0.65 -0.96 0.92
N PRO A 166 0.38 -1.47 2.14
CA PRO A 166 0.62 -0.73 3.38
C PRO A 166 2.11 -0.46 3.57
N ASP A 167 2.48 0.79 3.86
CA ASP A 167 3.86 1.21 4.10
C ASP A 167 4.13 1.57 5.58
N GLY A 168 3.07 1.65 6.40
CA GLY A 168 3.14 2.02 7.81
C GLY A 168 3.47 3.50 8.08
N LYS A 169 3.53 4.33 7.04
CA LYS A 169 3.81 5.78 7.15
C LYS A 169 2.65 6.61 6.59
N GLY A 170 2.32 6.40 5.32
CA GLY A 170 1.24 7.10 4.61
C GLY A 170 0.03 6.23 4.34
N ILE A 171 0.16 4.91 4.40
CA ILE A 171 -0.91 3.93 4.18
C ILE A 171 -0.89 2.94 5.34
N ILE A 172 -1.92 3.00 6.17
CA ILE A 172 -2.08 2.18 7.36
C ILE A 172 -3.34 1.35 7.21
N VAL A 173 -3.21 0.04 7.38
CA VAL A 173 -4.34 -0.90 7.37
C VAL A 173 -4.41 -1.59 8.72
N LYS A 174 -5.58 -1.60 9.35
CA LYS A 174 -5.86 -2.37 10.57
C LYS A 174 -6.85 -3.48 10.24
N GLU A 175 -6.45 -4.72 10.49
CA GLU A 175 -7.25 -5.90 10.16
C GLU A 175 -7.79 -6.57 11.43
N GLU A 176 -9.05 -6.99 11.38
CA GLU A 176 -9.68 -7.78 12.43
C GLU A 176 -10.40 -8.99 11.81
N THR A 177 -10.25 -10.15 12.45
CA THR A 177 -10.90 -11.40 12.01
C THR A 177 -11.67 -11.98 13.17
N ARG A 178 -12.99 -12.13 13.00
CA ARG A 178 -13.88 -12.69 14.00
C ARG A 178 -14.50 -13.99 13.50
N ARG A 179 -14.43 -15.05 14.29
CA ARG A 179 -15.12 -16.32 14.02
C ARG A 179 -16.42 -16.39 14.84
N HIS A 180 -17.54 -16.63 14.17
CA HIS A 180 -18.83 -16.81 14.84
C HIS A 180 -18.91 -18.23 15.42
N PRO A 181 -19.15 -18.40 16.74
CA PRO A 181 -19.16 -19.72 17.37
C PRO A 181 -20.31 -20.61 16.88
N GLU A 182 -21.47 -20.02 16.59
CA GLU A 182 -22.68 -20.75 16.20
C GLU A 182 -22.58 -21.38 14.80
N THR A 183 -21.95 -20.69 13.85
CA THR A 183 -21.86 -21.13 12.45
C THR A 183 -20.45 -21.60 12.07
N GLY A 184 -19.43 -21.19 12.82
CA GLY A 184 -18.03 -21.41 12.49
C GLY A 184 -17.48 -20.56 11.34
N LEU A 185 -18.31 -19.69 10.75
CA LEU A 185 -17.95 -18.77 9.66
C LEU A 185 -17.21 -17.53 10.18
N PHE A 186 -16.52 -16.84 9.29
CA PHE A 186 -15.71 -15.66 9.60
C PHE A 186 -16.38 -14.36 9.12
N THR A 187 -16.17 -13.31 9.92
CA THR A 187 -16.32 -11.91 9.53
C THR A 187 -14.93 -11.27 9.53
N LEU A 188 -14.57 -10.64 8.41
CA LEU A 188 -13.34 -9.86 8.25
C LEU A 188 -13.66 -8.37 8.27
N GLN A 189 -12.79 -7.58 8.90
CA GLN A 189 -12.80 -6.13 8.83
C GLN A 189 -11.40 -5.61 8.50
N SER A 190 -11.33 -4.60 7.63
CA SER A 190 -10.08 -3.93 7.25
C SER A 190 -10.31 -2.42 7.20
N GLU A 191 -9.79 -1.69 8.18
CA GLU A 191 -9.83 -0.22 8.23
C GLU A 191 -8.63 0.36 7.49
N LEU A 192 -8.90 1.22 6.51
CA LEU A 192 -7.86 1.92 5.74
C LEU A 192 -7.74 3.38 6.21
N THR A 193 -6.51 3.78 6.55
CA THR A 193 -6.12 5.17 6.79
C THR A 193 -5.05 5.57 5.79
N VAL A 194 -5.22 6.71 5.12
CA VAL A 194 -4.27 7.24 4.14
C VAL A 194 -3.89 8.68 4.46
N THR A 195 -2.68 9.07 4.08
CA THR A 195 -2.19 10.45 4.11
C THR A 195 -1.94 10.88 2.67
N PRO A 196 -2.92 11.53 2.00
CA PRO A 196 -2.76 11.95 0.61
C PRO A 196 -1.60 12.94 0.46
N ALA A 197 -0.79 12.81 -0.58
CA ALA A 197 0.28 13.76 -0.86
C ALA A 197 -0.31 15.09 -1.38
N PRO A 198 0.23 16.25 -0.95
CA PRO A 198 -0.11 17.54 -1.54
C PRO A 198 0.17 17.57 -3.06
N GLY A 199 -0.73 18.16 -3.83
CA GLY A 199 -0.69 18.19 -5.30
C GLY A 199 -1.07 16.85 -5.96
N GLY A 200 -1.62 15.90 -5.20
CA GLY A 200 -2.04 14.59 -5.68
C GLY A 200 -3.35 14.61 -6.46
N ALA A 201 -3.89 13.41 -6.71
CA ALA A 201 -5.19 13.27 -7.37
C ALA A 201 -6.33 13.83 -6.48
N ALA A 202 -7.16 14.71 -7.04
CA ALA A 202 -8.29 15.31 -6.32
C ALA A 202 -9.45 14.32 -6.03
N HIS A 203 -9.55 13.25 -6.83
CA HIS A 203 -10.62 12.24 -6.75
C HIS A 203 -10.05 10.81 -6.88
N PRO A 204 -9.26 10.34 -5.89
CA PRO A 204 -8.73 8.99 -5.90
C PRO A 204 -9.86 7.96 -5.82
N THR A 205 -9.74 6.85 -6.56
CA THR A 205 -10.74 5.79 -6.55
C THR A 205 -10.30 4.62 -5.68
N PHE A 206 -10.95 4.41 -4.53
CA PHE A 206 -10.68 3.27 -3.66
C PHE A 206 -11.68 2.14 -3.89
N SER A 207 -11.19 0.91 -3.82
CA SER A 207 -12.04 -0.28 -3.75
C SER A 207 -11.38 -1.33 -2.86
N CYS A 208 -12.19 -2.20 -2.28
CA CYS A 208 -11.71 -3.33 -1.49
C CYS A 208 -12.09 -4.64 -2.21
N GLY A 209 -11.25 -5.67 -2.07
CA GLY A 209 -11.46 -6.99 -2.64
C GLY A 209 -11.33 -8.07 -1.58
N PHE A 210 -12.23 -9.04 -1.60
CA PHE A 210 -12.11 -10.28 -0.83
C PHE A 210 -11.53 -11.39 -1.70
N SER A 211 -10.56 -12.13 -1.16
CA SER A 211 -9.97 -13.28 -1.84
C SER A 211 -9.84 -14.50 -0.93
N LEU A 212 -10.03 -15.68 -1.54
CA LEU A 212 -9.85 -16.99 -0.88
C LEU A 212 -8.61 -17.67 -1.45
N GLY A 213 -7.78 -18.22 -0.58
CA GLY A 213 -6.60 -19.00 -0.99
C GLY A 213 -6.98 -20.28 -1.73
N LEU A 214 -8.01 -20.99 -1.25
CA LEU A 214 -8.55 -22.21 -1.87
C LEU A 214 -10.05 -22.35 -1.55
N PRO A 215 -10.90 -22.74 -2.52
CA PRO A 215 -10.61 -22.84 -3.96
C PRO A 215 -10.27 -21.46 -4.56
N ARG A 216 -9.54 -21.43 -5.68
CA ARG A 216 -9.30 -20.18 -6.41
C ARG A 216 -10.63 -19.69 -6.98
N HIS A 217 -11.15 -18.63 -6.38
CA HIS A 217 -12.33 -17.94 -6.86
C HIS A 217 -11.95 -16.55 -7.37
N ARG A 218 -12.76 -15.99 -8.28
CA ARG A 218 -12.60 -14.59 -8.67
C ARG A 218 -12.76 -13.71 -7.42
N PRO A 219 -11.87 -12.74 -7.19
CA PRO A 219 -12.02 -11.81 -6.08
C PRO A 219 -13.38 -11.11 -6.13
N LEU A 220 -13.99 -10.94 -4.96
CA LEU A 220 -15.23 -10.19 -4.82
C LEU A 220 -14.86 -8.75 -4.47
N ASN A 221 -15.11 -7.82 -5.39
CA ASN A 221 -14.76 -6.42 -5.19
C ASN A 221 -15.98 -5.60 -4.75
N THR A 222 -15.74 -4.63 -3.88
CA THR A 222 -16.73 -3.63 -3.48
C THR A 222 -17.08 -2.71 -4.66
N ALA A 223 -18.16 -1.94 -4.53
CA ALA A 223 -18.30 -0.76 -5.38
C ALA A 223 -17.14 0.22 -5.08
N PRO A 224 -16.61 0.91 -6.11
CA PRO A 224 -15.57 1.91 -5.89
C PRO A 224 -16.15 3.15 -5.19
N ILE A 225 -15.35 3.77 -4.32
CA ILE A 225 -15.64 5.06 -3.69
C ILE A 225 -14.64 6.11 -4.17
N GLN A 226 -15.10 7.36 -4.29
CA GLN A 226 -14.31 8.49 -4.78
C GLN A 226 -14.42 9.68 -3.82
N PRO A 227 -13.66 9.68 -2.71
CA PRO A 227 -13.59 10.84 -1.83
C PRO A 227 -12.98 12.04 -2.57
N ARG A 228 -13.29 13.24 -2.09
CA ARG A 228 -12.61 14.46 -2.54
C ARG A 228 -11.37 14.71 -1.68
N VAL A 229 -10.23 15.01 -2.29
CA VAL A 229 -9.04 15.45 -1.56
C VAL A 229 -9.01 16.97 -1.55
N ARG A 230 -9.08 17.57 -0.36
CA ARG A 230 -8.87 19.01 -0.19
C ARG A 230 -7.40 19.28 0.06
N GLU A 231 -6.87 20.20 -0.73
CA GLU A 231 -5.62 20.88 -0.39
C GLU A 231 -5.88 21.79 0.80
N PRO A 232 -5.09 21.67 1.87
CA PRO A 232 -5.05 22.66 2.93
C PRO A 232 -4.80 24.04 2.32
N VAL A 233 -5.64 25.02 2.64
CA VAL A 233 -5.39 26.42 2.26
C VAL A 233 -4.36 26.98 3.25
N PRO A 234 -3.20 27.46 2.81
CA PRO A 234 -2.24 28.09 3.71
C PRO A 234 -2.95 29.19 4.51
N PRO A 235 -2.81 29.25 5.85
CA PRO A 235 -3.37 30.35 6.61
C PRO A 235 -2.89 31.68 6.03
N GLU A 236 -3.78 32.67 5.96
CA GLU A 236 -3.43 34.01 5.46
C GLU A 236 -2.39 34.64 6.38
N GLY A 237 -1.11 34.50 6.02
CA GLY A 237 0.04 35.20 6.59
C GLY A 237 0.19 35.10 8.11
N ILE A 238 1.16 34.32 8.56
CA ILE A 238 1.67 34.39 9.94
C ILE A 238 2.08 35.84 10.29
N GLN A 239 1.57 36.36 11.41
CA GLN A 239 1.81 37.73 11.88
C GLN A 239 2.67 37.73 13.13
N LEU A 240 3.54 38.73 13.25
CA LEU A 240 4.35 38.95 14.44
C LEU A 240 3.97 40.30 15.06
N LEU A 241 3.30 40.24 16.21
CA LEU A 241 2.91 41.41 17.00
C LEU A 241 4.03 41.74 17.99
N VAL A 242 4.38 43.01 18.11
CA VAL A 242 5.42 43.51 19.04
C VAL A 242 4.82 44.55 19.99
N GLU A 243 5.11 44.40 21.28
CA GLU A 243 4.70 45.34 22.33
C GLU A 243 5.93 45.78 23.15
N PRO A 244 6.24 47.09 23.23
CA PRO A 244 5.53 48.22 22.60
C PRO A 244 5.69 48.24 21.07
N GLU A 245 4.72 48.87 20.39
CA GLU A 245 4.77 49.04 18.93
C GLU A 245 6.07 49.71 18.48
N GLY A 246 6.64 49.21 17.39
CA GLY A 246 7.92 49.69 16.85
C GLY A 246 9.17 49.02 17.44
N GLY A 247 9.05 48.28 18.56
CA GLY A 247 10.16 47.48 19.09
C GLY A 247 11.33 48.29 19.67
N ILE A 248 11.13 49.57 19.96
CA ILE A 248 12.14 50.48 20.51
C ILE A 248 11.87 50.70 22.00
N VAL A 249 12.84 50.37 22.86
CA VAL A 249 12.72 50.52 24.32
C VAL A 249 13.98 51.15 24.93
N ALA A 250 13.86 51.84 26.06
CA ALA A 250 15.05 52.26 26.80
C ALA A 250 15.83 51.01 27.30
N PRO A 251 17.15 51.09 27.53
CA PRO A 251 17.93 50.00 28.12
C PRO A 251 17.31 49.48 29.42
N GLY A 252 17.18 48.15 29.54
CA GLY A 252 16.50 47.48 30.66
C GLY A 252 14.96 47.46 30.53
N GLY A 253 14.40 47.99 29.44
CA GLY A 253 12.98 47.91 29.14
C GLY A 253 12.53 46.51 28.73
N LYS A 254 11.20 46.31 28.61
CA LYS A 254 10.58 45.02 28.29
C LYS A 254 9.95 45.04 26.89
N VAL A 255 10.22 44.00 26.11
CA VAL A 255 9.57 43.73 24.82
C VAL A 255 8.85 42.39 24.87
N THR A 256 7.64 42.33 24.33
CA THR A 256 6.88 41.09 24.14
C THR A 256 6.60 40.89 22.65
N LEU A 257 7.02 39.75 22.12
CA LEU A 257 6.77 39.33 20.74
C LEU A 257 5.72 38.21 20.76
N THR A 258 4.62 38.39 20.02
CA THR A 258 3.52 37.41 19.92
C THR A 258 3.32 36.99 18.48
N CYS A 259 3.49 35.70 18.23
CA CYS A 259 3.34 35.09 16.92
C CYS A 259 1.89 34.59 16.76
N VAL A 260 1.17 35.11 15.75
CA VAL A 260 -0.26 34.86 15.54
C VAL A 260 -0.48 34.25 14.15
N ILE A 261 -1.30 33.20 14.11
CA ILE A 261 -1.81 32.61 12.88
C ILE A 261 -3.32 32.87 12.86
N PRO A 262 -3.85 33.69 11.92
CA PRO A 262 -5.28 33.92 11.83
C PRO A 262 -6.05 32.62 11.67
N ASP A 263 -7.18 32.51 12.38
CA ASP A 263 -8.14 31.39 12.33
C ASP A 263 -7.59 29.98 12.66
N GLN A 264 -6.36 29.88 13.18
CA GLN A 264 -5.77 28.60 13.54
C GLN A 264 -4.87 28.70 14.77
N PRO A 265 -5.05 27.86 15.80
CA PRO A 265 -4.11 27.81 16.91
C PRO A 265 -2.75 27.25 16.40
N PRO A 266 -1.62 27.90 16.70
CA PRO A 266 -0.32 27.39 16.29
C PRO A 266 0.04 26.10 17.03
N LEU A 267 0.51 25.09 16.29
CA LEU A 267 0.90 23.79 16.87
C LEU A 267 2.34 23.80 17.38
N GLN A 268 3.28 24.33 16.58
CA GLN A 268 4.68 24.46 16.94
C GLN A 268 5.24 25.77 16.37
N ILE A 269 5.87 26.57 17.23
CA ILE A 269 6.47 27.87 16.90
C ILE A 269 7.93 27.87 17.32
N HIS A 270 8.80 28.27 16.40
CA HIS A 270 10.21 28.48 16.67
C HIS A 270 10.59 29.93 16.39
N TRP A 271 11.41 30.51 17.26
CA TRP A 271 11.86 31.89 17.13
C TRP A 271 13.21 31.97 16.43
N ILE A 272 13.37 32.95 15.55
CA ILE A 272 14.59 33.24 14.84
C ILE A 272 15.05 34.63 15.25
N LYS A 273 16.35 34.77 15.52
CA LYS A 273 17.03 36.05 15.71
C LYS A 273 18.20 36.14 14.73
N ASP A 274 18.23 37.21 13.94
CA ASP A 274 19.29 37.49 12.97
C ASP A 274 19.56 36.28 12.04
N GLY A 275 18.49 35.62 11.60
CA GLY A 275 18.54 34.43 10.74
C GLY A 275 18.92 33.13 11.44
N THR A 276 19.18 33.15 12.76
CA THR A 276 19.55 31.97 13.55
C THR A 276 18.41 31.53 14.47
N PRO A 277 18.03 30.23 14.49
CA PRO A 277 17.00 29.75 15.41
C PRO A 277 17.46 29.84 16.86
N LEU A 278 16.61 30.42 17.72
CA LEU A 278 16.85 30.49 19.15
C LEU A 278 16.61 29.10 19.77
N PRO A 279 17.50 28.63 20.68
CA PRO A 279 17.39 27.33 21.33
C PRO A 279 16.35 27.35 22.47
N LEU A 280 15.11 27.71 22.13
CA LEU A 280 14.00 27.85 23.05
C LEU A 280 12.94 26.77 22.79
N ALA A 281 12.17 26.45 23.83
CA ALA A 281 10.99 25.60 23.66
C ALA A 281 9.95 26.30 22.79
N SER A 282 9.12 25.51 22.10
CA SER A 282 8.07 26.04 21.24
C SER A 282 7.07 26.87 22.06
N SER A 283 6.92 28.15 21.72
CA SER A 283 6.05 29.09 22.42
C SER A 283 5.50 30.15 21.46
N PRO A 284 4.19 30.47 21.51
CA PRO A 284 3.61 31.56 20.72
C PRO A 284 4.05 32.96 21.16
N VAL A 285 4.63 33.07 22.37
CA VAL A 285 5.09 34.33 22.94
C VAL A 285 6.57 34.22 23.30
N LEU A 286 7.36 35.21 22.87
CA LEU A 286 8.74 35.43 23.28
C LEU A 286 8.81 36.71 24.11
N LEU A 287 9.31 36.58 25.35
CA LEU A 287 9.42 37.67 26.30
C LEU A 287 10.88 38.09 26.46
N LEU A 288 11.17 39.38 26.27
CA LEU A 288 12.47 40.01 26.52
C LEU A 288 12.31 40.99 27.69
N PRO A 289 12.59 40.59 28.95
CA PRO A 289 12.24 41.38 30.13
C PRO A 289 13.17 42.58 30.40
N GLU A 290 14.45 42.48 30.05
CA GLU A 290 15.49 43.50 30.32
C GLU A 290 16.36 43.68 29.07
N VAL A 291 15.84 44.41 28.07
CA VAL A 291 16.48 44.56 26.76
C VAL A 291 17.77 45.36 26.88
N GLY A 292 18.89 44.75 26.49
CA GLY A 292 20.17 45.42 26.30
C GLY A 292 20.74 45.23 24.89
N HIS A 293 21.97 45.70 24.66
CA HIS A 293 22.64 45.59 23.34
C HIS A 293 22.71 44.17 22.78
N LYS A 294 22.71 43.13 23.63
CA LYS A 294 22.72 41.72 23.19
C LYS A 294 21.38 41.24 22.66
N ASP A 295 20.30 41.93 23.00
CA ASP A 295 18.93 41.60 22.62
C ASP A 295 18.49 42.34 21.36
N GLU A 296 19.23 43.38 20.94
CA GLU A 296 19.03 44.04 19.66
C GLU A 296 19.23 43.07 18.50
N GLY A 297 18.44 43.25 17.44
CA GLY A 297 18.47 42.37 16.27
C GLY A 297 17.12 42.24 15.58
N ILE A 298 17.09 41.42 14.54
CA ILE A 298 15.92 41.16 13.72
C ILE A 298 15.30 39.83 14.16
N TYR A 299 14.05 39.87 14.61
CA TYR A 299 13.31 38.70 15.07
C TYR A 299 12.21 38.29 14.09
N SER A 300 12.05 36.99 13.89
CA SER A 300 10.93 36.39 13.16
C SER A 300 10.48 35.11 13.89
N CYS A 301 9.28 34.62 13.59
CA CYS A 301 8.80 33.32 14.08
C CYS A 301 8.47 32.40 12.92
N VAL A 302 8.71 31.09 13.10
CA VAL A 302 8.35 30.03 12.15
C VAL A 302 7.31 29.13 12.77
N ALA A 303 6.15 29.03 12.12
CA ALA A 303 5.11 28.08 12.48
C ALA A 303 5.16 26.83 11.60
N THR A 304 5.10 25.65 12.21
CA THR A 304 4.96 24.37 11.51
C THR A 304 3.55 23.79 11.73
N HIS A 305 2.93 23.31 10.65
CA HIS A 305 1.60 22.70 10.67
C HIS A 305 1.64 21.31 10.02
N PRO A 306 0.91 20.28 10.51
CA PRO A 306 0.95 18.94 9.92
C PRO A 306 0.56 18.89 8.43
N SER A 307 -0.29 19.81 8.01
CA SER A 307 -0.80 19.88 6.63
C SER A 307 -0.07 20.89 5.72
N HIS A 308 0.90 21.66 6.25
CA HIS A 308 1.65 22.67 5.49
C HIS A 308 3.15 22.61 5.80
N GLY A 309 3.98 23.14 4.89
CA GLY A 309 5.39 23.40 5.22
C GLY A 309 5.55 24.47 6.32
N PRO A 310 6.77 24.66 6.84
CA PRO A 310 7.07 25.77 7.74
C PRO A 310 6.74 27.12 7.08
N GLN A 311 6.12 28.03 7.84
CA GLN A 311 5.84 29.40 7.43
C GLN A 311 6.53 30.39 8.36
N GLU A 312 7.25 31.35 7.80
CA GLU A 312 7.96 32.39 8.56
C GLU A 312 7.21 33.72 8.53
N SER A 313 7.17 34.41 9.67
CA SER A 313 6.57 35.75 9.80
C SER A 313 7.42 36.83 9.14
N PRO A 314 6.82 37.99 8.80
CA PRO A 314 7.59 39.20 8.56
C PRO A 314 8.53 39.50 9.75
N PRO A 315 9.75 39.99 9.49
CA PRO A 315 10.72 40.30 10.54
C PRO A 315 10.38 41.61 11.27
N VAL A 316 10.72 41.67 12.56
CA VAL A 316 10.63 42.86 13.43
C VAL A 316 12.00 43.20 14.00
N SER A 317 12.39 44.47 13.94
CA SER A 317 13.65 44.95 14.51
C SER A 317 13.44 45.41 15.95
N ILE A 318 14.30 44.94 16.86
CA ILE A 318 14.35 45.40 18.26
C ILE A 318 15.61 46.23 18.46
N SER A 319 15.47 47.43 19.02
CA SER A 319 16.61 48.32 19.33
C SER A 319 16.37 49.12 20.61
N THR A 320 17.45 49.59 21.23
CA THR A 320 17.36 50.47 22.39
C THR A 320 17.31 51.95 21.99
N SER A 321 16.55 52.78 22.71
CA SER A 321 16.61 54.24 22.56
C SER A 321 17.57 54.86 23.58
N GLU A 322 18.56 55.59 23.10
CA GLU A 322 19.39 56.44 23.96
C GLU A 322 18.60 57.71 24.29
N THR A 323 18.25 57.90 25.57
CA THR A 323 17.75 59.19 26.07
C THR A 323 18.85 60.23 25.92
N GLY A 324 18.71 61.12 24.94
CA GLY A 324 19.62 62.25 24.77
C GLY A 324 19.57 63.19 25.98
N GLU A 325 20.71 63.37 26.65
CA GLU A 325 20.92 64.52 27.54
C GLU A 325 20.94 65.79 26.70
N GLU A 326 20.00 66.69 26.99
CA GLU A 326 19.91 68.02 26.39
C GLU A 326 21.03 68.92 26.96
N GLY A 327 22.04 69.21 26.13
CA GLY A 327 23.11 70.17 26.40
C GLY A 327 23.18 71.24 25.29
N PRO A 328 23.50 72.51 25.62
CA PRO A 328 22.91 73.66 24.95
C PRO A 328 23.58 74.06 23.62
N ALA A 329 22.76 74.68 22.78
CA ALA A 329 23.12 75.32 21.53
C ALA A 329 24.14 76.46 21.72
N ALA A 330 25.20 76.44 20.90
CA ALA A 330 25.95 77.62 20.50
C ALA A 330 26.26 77.48 19.00
N GLY A 331 25.62 78.30 18.18
CA GLY A 331 25.84 78.35 16.74
C GLY A 331 27.13 79.07 16.37
N SER A 332 27.55 78.94 15.11
CA SER A 332 28.03 80.07 14.29
C SER A 332 28.42 79.62 12.88
N VAL A 333 27.62 80.05 11.90
CA VAL A 333 27.99 80.77 10.66
C VAL A 333 29.18 80.25 9.80
N GLY A 334 28.87 79.95 8.53
CA GLY A 334 29.48 80.69 7.40
C GLY A 334 30.07 79.89 6.23
N GLY A 335 29.57 80.17 5.01
CA GLY A 335 30.26 79.93 3.72
C GLY A 335 29.63 78.79 2.90
N SER A 336 28.68 79.01 1.98
CA SER A 336 28.75 79.72 0.68
C SER A 336 29.66 79.04 -0.36
N GLY A 337 29.03 78.50 -1.42
CA GLY A 337 29.56 78.59 -2.79
C GLY A 337 30.00 77.30 -3.49
N LEU A 338 29.29 77.01 -4.59
CA LEU A 338 29.78 76.42 -5.85
C LEU A 338 30.02 74.89 -5.84
N GLY A 339 29.53 74.09 -6.79
CA GLY A 339 28.94 74.45 -8.08
C GLY A 339 28.17 73.28 -8.72
N MET A 340 27.15 73.67 -9.48
CA MET A 340 26.62 72.87 -10.58
C MET A 340 27.64 72.86 -11.72
N LEU A 341 27.92 71.67 -12.28
CA LEU A 341 27.93 71.35 -13.73
C LEU A 341 28.74 70.08 -13.99
N ALA A 342 28.07 69.03 -14.48
CA ALA A 342 28.50 68.29 -15.69
C ALA A 342 27.46 67.20 -16.00
N LEU A 343 26.56 67.50 -16.93
CA LEU A 343 25.90 66.49 -17.74
C LEU A 343 26.88 66.03 -18.84
N ALA A 344 26.84 64.72 -19.12
CA ALA A 344 26.85 64.10 -20.45
C ALA A 344 27.96 63.05 -20.74
N LEU A 345 27.43 61.93 -21.27
CA LEU A 345 28.00 60.94 -22.19
C LEU A 345 28.60 59.65 -21.62
N GLY A 346 27.90 58.55 -21.92
CA GLY A 346 28.39 57.18 -21.77
C GLY A 346 27.39 56.08 -22.14
N ILE A 347 26.35 56.36 -22.96
CA ILE A 347 25.47 55.32 -23.53
C ILE A 347 26.26 54.66 -24.67
N LEU A 348 27.04 53.62 -24.40
CA LEU A 348 27.60 52.71 -25.42
C LEU A 348 28.09 51.37 -24.82
N GLY A 349 27.38 50.81 -23.84
CA GLY A 349 27.73 49.50 -23.24
C GLY A 349 26.58 48.50 -23.07
N GLY A 350 25.32 48.93 -23.23
CA GLY A 350 24.15 48.11 -22.87
C GLY A 350 23.52 47.29 -24.00
N LEU A 351 23.70 47.67 -25.26
CA LEU A 351 23.00 47.05 -26.39
C LEU A 351 23.70 45.79 -26.95
N GLY A 352 24.98 45.59 -26.66
CA GLY A 352 25.73 44.38 -27.07
C GLY A 352 25.47 43.17 -26.16
N ILE A 353 25.20 43.41 -24.88
CA ILE A 353 25.02 42.34 -23.89
C ILE A 353 23.61 41.73 -24.01
N ALA A 354 22.60 42.56 -24.29
CA ALA A 354 21.23 42.09 -24.49
C ALA A 354 21.08 41.20 -25.75
N THR A 355 21.80 41.49 -26.83
CA THR A 355 21.74 40.68 -28.07
C THR A 355 22.48 39.35 -27.94
N LEU A 356 23.58 39.28 -27.17
CA LEU A 356 24.27 38.02 -26.87
C LEU A 356 23.47 37.09 -25.94
N LEU A 357 22.77 37.63 -24.95
CA LEU A 357 21.95 36.82 -24.04
C LEU A 357 20.71 36.24 -24.73
N ILE A 358 20.05 36.99 -25.62
CA ILE A 358 18.92 36.48 -26.40
C ILE A 358 19.39 35.42 -27.41
N GLY A 359 20.57 35.59 -28.03
CA GLY A 359 21.18 34.58 -28.90
C GLY A 359 21.48 33.26 -28.18
N ALA A 360 22.02 33.33 -26.96
CA ALA A 360 22.31 32.15 -26.14
C ALA A 360 21.04 31.38 -25.71
N ILE A 361 19.96 32.10 -25.38
CA ILE A 361 18.68 31.50 -25.00
C ILE A 361 18.04 30.78 -26.19
N LEU A 362 18.09 31.38 -27.39
CA LEU A 362 17.56 30.76 -28.60
C LEU A 362 18.38 29.54 -29.06
N TRP A 363 19.71 29.57 -28.88
CA TRP A 363 20.57 28.40 -29.15
C TRP A 363 20.25 27.24 -28.21
N ARG A 364 20.12 27.50 -26.90
CA ARG A 364 19.85 26.45 -25.89
C ARG A 364 18.50 25.77 -26.12
N LYS A 365 17.49 26.54 -26.55
CA LYS A 365 16.16 26.02 -26.90
C LYS A 365 16.19 25.16 -28.17
N ARG A 366 17.04 25.48 -29.14
CA ARG A 366 17.21 24.68 -30.37
C ARG A 366 17.93 23.36 -30.12
N GLN A 367 18.86 23.31 -29.16
CA GLN A 367 19.58 22.09 -28.79
C GLN A 367 18.69 21.11 -28.01
N SER A 368 17.86 21.61 -27.08
CA SER A 368 16.89 20.77 -26.33
C SER A 368 15.85 20.09 -27.24
N ARG A 369 15.44 20.75 -28.33
CA ARG A 369 14.48 20.20 -29.31
C ARG A 369 15.13 19.19 -30.28
N GLY A 370 16.47 19.10 -30.30
CA GLY A 370 17.22 18.11 -31.06
C GLY A 370 17.39 16.77 -30.32
N GLU A 371 17.40 16.78 -28.99
CA GLU A 371 17.52 15.58 -28.14
C GLU A 371 16.19 14.81 -28.02
N GLU A 372 15.02 15.46 -28.13
CA GLU A 372 13.72 14.76 -28.18
C GLU A 372 13.48 13.95 -29.48
N ARG A 373 14.33 14.08 -30.51
CA ARG A 373 14.26 13.24 -31.73
C ARG A 373 15.12 11.98 -31.68
N LYS A 374 15.77 11.67 -30.55
CA LYS A 374 16.51 10.42 -30.36
C LYS A 374 16.14 9.77 -29.02
N ALA A 375 14.95 9.22 -28.93
CA ALA A 375 14.68 8.12 -27.99
C ALA A 375 15.19 6.80 -28.62
N PRO A 376 15.86 5.92 -27.88
CA PRO A 376 16.27 4.61 -28.37
C PRO A 376 15.05 3.69 -28.53
N GLU A 377 14.95 3.04 -29.70
CA GLU A 377 14.00 1.94 -29.95
C GLU A 377 14.23 0.80 -28.95
N ASN A 378 13.12 0.28 -28.43
CA ASN A 378 13.07 -0.80 -27.47
C ASN A 378 13.28 -2.16 -28.19
N PRO A 379 14.22 -3.03 -27.78
CA PRO A 379 14.49 -4.30 -28.47
C PRO A 379 13.42 -5.40 -28.29
N GLN A 380 12.22 -5.07 -27.83
CA GLN A 380 11.16 -6.06 -27.56
C GLN A 380 10.04 -6.09 -28.61
N ASP A 381 10.07 -5.20 -29.60
CA ASP A 381 9.07 -5.15 -30.68
C ASP A 381 9.55 -5.83 -31.99
N GLU A 382 10.76 -6.40 -32.01
CA GLU A 382 11.27 -7.17 -33.17
C GLU A 382 10.89 -8.66 -33.14
N GLU A 383 10.45 -9.21 -32.01
CA GLU A 383 10.10 -10.64 -31.93
C GLU A 383 8.62 -10.92 -32.29
N GLU A 384 7.71 -9.95 -32.10
CA GLU A 384 6.31 -10.11 -32.50
C GLU A 384 6.08 -9.82 -34.00
N ARG A 385 6.99 -9.08 -34.65
CA ARG A 385 6.90 -8.77 -36.09
C ARG A 385 7.45 -9.88 -36.99
N ALA A 386 8.21 -10.82 -36.44
CA ALA A 386 8.71 -11.99 -37.17
C ALA A 386 7.71 -13.16 -37.22
N GLU A 387 6.74 -13.22 -36.30
CA GLU A 387 5.73 -14.29 -36.29
C GLU A 387 4.49 -13.98 -37.15
N LEU A 388 4.14 -12.71 -37.41
CA LEU A 388 3.01 -12.37 -38.29
C LEU A 388 3.29 -12.49 -39.79
N ASN A 389 4.55 -12.54 -40.21
CA ASN A 389 4.92 -12.67 -41.63
C ASN A 389 5.17 -14.12 -42.07
N GLN A 390 4.95 -15.13 -41.20
CA GLN A 390 5.05 -16.55 -41.56
C GLN A 390 3.68 -17.24 -41.73
N SER A 391 2.56 -16.54 -41.56
CA SER A 391 1.21 -17.10 -41.75
C SER A 391 0.52 -16.70 -43.06
N GLU A 392 1.17 -15.93 -43.94
CA GLU A 392 0.60 -15.50 -45.24
C GLU A 392 1.28 -16.08 -46.49
N ASP A 393 2.17 -17.07 -46.34
CA ASP A 393 2.77 -17.83 -47.47
C ASP A 393 2.61 -19.35 -47.25
N ALA A 394 1.37 -19.83 -47.09
CA ALA A 394 1.08 -21.28 -47.09
C ALA A 394 -0.28 -21.67 -47.70
N ASP A 395 -0.96 -20.78 -48.43
CA ASP A 395 -2.21 -21.10 -49.13
C ASP A 395 -2.18 -20.56 -50.58
N ALA A 396 -1.21 -21.04 -51.37
CA ALA A 396 -1.20 -20.79 -52.82
C ALA A 396 -0.40 -21.86 -53.60
N ALA A 397 -0.68 -23.15 -53.40
CA ALA A 397 -0.33 -24.19 -54.39
C ALA A 397 -0.99 -25.53 -54.07
N GLU A 398 -2.21 -25.76 -54.57
CA GLU A 398 -2.57 -27.03 -55.23
C GLU A 398 -4.01 -26.96 -55.74
N ASN A 399 -4.17 -26.58 -57.00
CA ASN A 399 -5.32 -26.95 -57.82
C ASN A 399 -4.91 -26.88 -59.29
N GLY A 400 -4.79 -28.05 -59.96
CA GLY A 400 -4.94 -28.14 -61.42
C GLY A 400 -3.96 -29.04 -62.17
N ALA A 401 -4.27 -30.35 -62.27
CA ALA A 401 -4.09 -31.21 -63.45
C ALA A 401 -4.78 -32.56 -63.15
N GLY A 402 -5.95 -32.92 -63.71
CA GLY A 402 -6.18 -33.35 -65.10
C GLY A 402 -5.57 -34.74 -65.31
N GLY A 403 -6.28 -35.87 -65.12
CA GLY A 403 -7.10 -36.57 -66.13
C GLY A 403 -6.20 -37.34 -67.14
N PRO A 404 -6.51 -38.57 -67.61
CA PRO A 404 -7.83 -39.19 -67.81
C PRO A 404 -8.14 -40.46 -66.99
#